data_AF-A0A9W6TWG0-F1
#
_entry.id   AF-A0A9W6TWG0-F1
#
_cell.length_a   1.000
_cell.length_b   1.000
_cell.length_c   1.000
_cell.angle_alpha   90.00
_cell.angle_beta   90.00
_cell.angle_gamma   90.00
#
_symmetry.space_group_name_H-M   'P 1'
#
loop_
_entity.id
_entity.type
_entity.pdbx_description
1 polymer ?
#
loop_
_entity_poly.entity_id
_entity_poly.type
_entity_poly.pdbx_seq_one_letter_code
_entity_poly.pdbx_strand_id
1 'polypeptide(L)'
;MAAEEVMCCVLVSGTVGLFSVKIGGDENITALKNAIKNGSDRLITAPAPTLQLFLAKTEDGAWVSSSSEDITKLMKGEKTALIEALTKEDQELRAGSLIAERRAGKKPHAPPTAVGSVRAGGGSEQASNRRRP
;
A
#
# COMPACT_ATOMS: atom_id res chain seq x y z
N MET A 1 -9.10 -8.34 -22.03
CA MET A 1 -8.56 -6.97 -22.01
C MET A 1 -7.64 -6.88 -20.81
N ALA A 2 -6.32 -6.88 -21.03
CA ALA A 2 -5.38 -6.65 -19.94
C ALA A 2 -5.50 -5.18 -19.53
N ALA A 3 -5.78 -4.92 -18.25
CA ALA A 3 -5.73 -3.56 -17.72
C ALA A 3 -4.25 -3.13 -17.72
N GLU A 4 -3.89 -2.25 -18.65
CA GLU A 4 -2.57 -1.63 -18.68
C GLU A 4 -2.57 -0.53 -17.62
N GLU A 5 -1.89 -0.78 -16.51
CA GLU A 5 -1.94 0.09 -15.35
C GLU A 5 -0.72 1.03 -15.34
N VAL A 6 -0.98 2.32 -15.13
CA VAL A 6 0.07 3.34 -15.04
C VAL A 6 0.43 3.58 -13.59
N MET A 7 1.71 3.48 -13.25
CA MET A 7 2.24 3.74 -11.92
C MET A 7 3.22 4.90 -11.95
N CYS A 8 2.98 5.94 -11.13
CA CYS A 8 3.91 7.04 -10.95
C CYS A 8 5.03 6.63 -10.00
N CYS A 9 6.27 6.86 -10.41
CA CYS A 9 7.46 6.57 -9.62
C CYS A 9 8.24 7.86 -9.37
N VAL A 10 8.61 8.08 -8.11
CA VAL A 10 9.53 9.14 -7.71
C VAL A 10 10.88 8.49 -7.44
N LEU A 11 11.91 8.94 -8.15
CA LEU A 11 13.29 8.55 -7.87
C LEU A 11 13.93 9.56 -6.94
N VAL A 12 14.44 9.05 -5.83
CA VAL A 12 15.24 9.81 -4.88
C VAL A 12 16.68 9.39 -5.08
N SER A 13 17.41 10.14 -5.89
CA SER A 13 18.86 10.00 -6.08
C SER A 13 19.46 11.41 -6.06
N GLY A 14 20.78 11.55 -6.27
CA GLY A 14 21.44 12.88 -6.34
C GLY A 14 20.75 13.88 -7.29
N THR A 15 19.90 13.37 -8.19
CA THR A 15 18.86 14.08 -8.91
C THR A 15 17.49 13.44 -8.65
N VAL A 16 16.47 14.27 -8.44
CA VAL A 16 15.10 13.80 -8.22
C VAL A 16 14.35 13.79 -9.55
N GLY A 17 13.68 12.68 -9.85
CA GLY A 17 12.93 12.50 -11.09
C GLY A 17 11.54 11.91 -10.85
N LEU A 18 10.56 12.36 -11.62
CA LEU A 18 9.21 11.79 -11.67
C LEU A 18 8.97 11.22 -13.07
N PHE A 19 8.57 9.96 -13.15
CA PHE A 19 8.14 9.34 -14.40
C PHE A 19 7.05 8.32 -14.15
N SER A 20 6.32 8.03 -15.20
CA SER A 20 5.27 7.02 -15.21
C SER A 20 5.80 5.76 -15.86
N VAL A 21 5.60 4.62 -15.21
CA VAL A 21 5.88 3.30 -15.76
C VAL A 21 4.55 2.59 -16.01
N LYS A 22 4.45 1.90 -17.14
CA LYS A 22 3.31 1.05 -17.45
C LYS A 22 3.68 -0.39 -17.16
N ILE A 23 2.87 -1.08 -16.39
CA ILE A 23 3.14 -2.46 -16.01
C ILE A 23 1.85 -3.25 -15.82
N GLY A 24 1.86 -4.53 -16.20
CA GLY A 24 0.72 -5.42 -16.00
C GLY A 24 0.49 -5.76 -14.52
N GLY A 25 -0.76 -6.01 -14.14
CA GLY A 25 -1.12 -6.41 -12.76
C GLY A 25 -0.53 -7.76 -12.35
N ASP A 26 -0.32 -8.66 -13.31
CA ASP A 26 0.24 -10.00 -13.12
C ASP A 26 1.78 -10.01 -13.06
N GLU A 27 2.42 -8.86 -13.26
CA GLU A 27 3.87 -8.75 -13.22
C GLU A 27 4.40 -8.64 -11.79
N ASN A 28 5.64 -9.10 -11.61
CA ASN A 28 6.32 -9.09 -10.32
C ASN A 28 7.13 -7.81 -10.10
N ILE A 29 7.56 -7.58 -8.86
CA ILE A 29 8.41 -6.43 -8.51
C ILE A 29 9.73 -6.41 -9.29
N THR A 30 10.26 -7.55 -9.72
CA THR A 30 11.48 -7.59 -10.54
C THR A 30 11.26 -6.96 -11.91
N ALA A 31 10.14 -7.27 -12.57
CA ALA A 31 9.72 -6.63 -13.81
C ALA A 31 9.52 -5.12 -13.60
N LEU A 32 8.91 -4.72 -12.48
CA LEU A 32 8.77 -3.31 -12.12
C LEU A 32 10.12 -2.59 -12.00
N LYS A 33 11.09 -3.17 -11.28
CA LYS A 33 12.45 -2.62 -11.16
C LYS A 33 13.12 -2.44 -12.53
N ASN A 34 12.96 -3.41 -13.41
CA ASN A 34 13.49 -3.34 -14.78
C ASN A 34 12.79 -2.25 -15.61
N ALA A 35 11.47 -2.18 -15.54
CA ALA A 35 10.68 -1.20 -16.27
C ALA A 35 10.98 0.24 -15.81
N ILE A 36 11.16 0.45 -14.50
CA ILE A 36 11.59 1.72 -13.91
C ILE A 36 12.97 2.11 -14.43
N LYS A 37 13.94 1.20 -14.38
CA LYS A 37 15.30 1.46 -14.91
C LYS A 37 15.26 1.82 -16.39
N ASN A 38 14.53 1.05 -17.21
CA ASN A 38 14.42 1.28 -18.63
C ASN A 38 13.69 2.60 -18.97
N GLY A 39 12.67 2.95 -18.19
CA GLY A 39 11.89 4.19 -18.35
C GLY A 39 12.55 5.44 -17.76
N SER A 40 13.60 5.30 -16.96
CA SER A 40 14.27 6.42 -16.28
C SER A 40 15.22 7.25 -17.16
N ASP A 41 15.26 7.01 -18.47
CA ASP A 41 16.15 7.69 -19.43
C ASP A 41 17.62 7.83 -18.95
N ARG A 42 18.17 6.71 -18.46
CA ARG A 42 19.54 6.60 -17.91
C ARG A 42 19.80 7.38 -16.61
N LEU A 43 18.78 7.96 -15.98
CA LEU A 43 18.90 8.58 -14.66
C LEU A 43 19.33 7.55 -13.60
N ILE A 44 18.86 6.31 -13.75
CA ILE A 44 19.31 5.17 -12.95
C ILE A 44 20.46 4.45 -13.65
N THR A 45 21.67 4.67 -13.16
CA THR A 45 22.86 3.95 -13.62
C THR A 45 23.07 2.61 -12.91
N ALA A 46 22.51 2.46 -11.71
CA ALA A 46 22.61 1.24 -10.91
C ALA A 46 21.85 0.06 -11.54
N PRO A 47 22.27 -1.20 -11.26
CA PRO A 47 21.53 -2.38 -11.68
C PRO A 47 20.08 -2.36 -11.16
N ALA A 48 19.11 -2.78 -11.97
CA ALA A 48 17.71 -2.82 -11.53
C ALA A 48 17.49 -3.62 -10.23
N PRO A 49 18.18 -4.75 -9.97
CA PRO A 49 18.03 -5.48 -8.72
C PRO A 49 18.41 -4.69 -7.47
N THR A 50 19.32 -3.72 -7.58
CA THR A 50 19.77 -2.89 -6.45
C THR A 50 18.83 -1.74 -6.15
N LEU A 51 17.80 -1.50 -6.97
CA LEU A 51 16.78 -0.51 -6.67
C LEU A 51 15.94 -0.96 -5.48
N GLN A 52 15.87 -0.13 -4.45
CA GLN A 52 14.88 -0.26 -3.39
C GLN A 52 13.65 0.52 -3.80
N LEU A 53 12.51 -0.15 -3.79
CA LEU A 53 11.23 0.45 -4.11
C LEU A 53 10.41 0.49 -2.81
N PHE A 54 9.69 1.58 -2.56
CA PHE A 54 8.86 1.73 -1.37
C PHE A 54 7.44 2.11 -1.78
N LEU A 55 6.45 1.65 -1.02
CA LEU A 55 5.08 2.09 -1.25
C LEU A 55 4.91 3.52 -0.80
N ALA A 56 4.40 4.37 -1.69
CA ALA A 56 3.91 5.69 -1.32
C ALA A 56 2.50 5.60 -0.71
N LYS A 57 2.32 4.71 0.26
CA LYS A 57 1.04 4.47 0.95
C LYS A 57 1.20 4.86 2.41
N THR A 58 0.34 5.74 2.90
CA THR A 58 0.32 6.14 4.30
C THR A 58 -0.15 4.99 5.18
N GLU A 59 0.00 5.14 6.49
CA GLU A 59 -0.45 4.16 7.49
C GLU A 59 -1.96 3.88 7.38
N ASP A 60 -2.75 4.90 7.02
CA ASP A 60 -4.19 4.80 6.74
C ASP A 60 -4.52 4.03 5.45
N GLY A 61 -3.52 3.60 4.69
CA GLY A 61 -3.71 2.92 3.42
C GLY A 61 -4.06 3.86 2.26
N ALA A 62 -3.85 5.17 2.40
CA ALA A 62 -4.06 6.14 1.33
C ALA A 62 -2.78 6.31 0.49
N TRP A 63 -2.91 6.46 -0.83
CA TRP A 63 -1.77 6.80 -1.67
C TRP A 63 -1.41 8.28 -1.50
N VAL A 64 -0.12 8.56 -1.39
CA VAL A 64 0.39 9.92 -1.35
C VAL A 64 0.24 10.54 -2.74
N SER A 65 -0.43 11.68 -2.80
CA SER A 65 -0.58 12.41 -4.05
C SER A 65 0.78 12.91 -4.54
N SER A 66 1.03 12.83 -5.85
CA SER A 66 2.23 13.41 -6.47
C SER A 66 2.29 14.94 -6.32
N SER A 67 1.15 15.58 -6.03
CA SER A 67 1.05 17.02 -5.80
C SER A 67 1.12 17.40 -4.31
N SER A 68 1.40 16.45 -3.41
CA SER A 68 1.54 16.77 -1.99
C SER A 68 2.78 17.63 -1.74
N GLU A 69 2.75 18.40 -0.65
CA GLU A 69 3.90 19.20 -0.24
C GLU A 69 5.12 18.31 0.04
N ASP A 70 4.91 17.13 0.64
CA ASP A 70 5.98 16.17 0.91
C ASP A 70 6.68 15.68 -0.35
N ILE A 71 5.92 15.36 -1.41
CA ILE A 71 6.51 14.96 -2.70
C ILE A 71 7.19 16.16 -3.37
N THR A 72 6.62 17.36 -3.26
CA THR A 72 7.23 18.58 -3.79
C THR A 72 8.56 18.91 -3.09
N LYS A 73 8.62 18.77 -1.76
CA LYS A 73 9.83 18.90 -0.95
C LYS A 73 10.85 17.81 -1.31
N LEU A 74 10.39 16.57 -1.50
CA LEU A 74 11.22 15.49 -1.98
C LEU A 74 11.83 15.81 -3.35
N MET A 75 11.08 16.42 -4.27
CA MET A 75 11.57 16.87 -5.59
C MET A 75 12.63 17.97 -5.50
N LYS A 76 12.67 18.73 -4.40
CA LYS A 76 13.71 19.72 -4.11
C LYS A 76 14.90 19.12 -3.35
N GLY A 77 14.89 17.82 -3.07
CA GLY A 77 15.93 17.12 -2.30
C GLY A 77 15.72 17.16 -0.78
N GLU A 78 14.59 17.68 -0.30
CA GLU A 78 14.27 17.71 1.13
C GLU A 78 13.57 16.41 1.55
N LYS A 79 14.08 15.74 2.59
CA LYS A 79 13.45 14.55 3.15
C LYS A 79 12.52 14.97 4.28
N THR A 80 11.21 14.80 4.11
CA THR A 80 10.22 15.05 5.19
C THR A 80 10.02 13.81 6.05
N ALA A 81 9.45 14.00 7.24
CA ALA A 81 9.10 12.89 8.14
C ALA A 81 8.18 11.85 7.48
N LEU A 82 7.31 12.29 6.55
CA LEU A 82 6.47 11.40 5.76
C LEU A 82 7.33 10.51 4.84
N ILE A 83 8.29 11.09 4.10
CA ILE A 83 9.19 10.31 3.24
C ILE A 83 10.03 9.34 4.06
N GLU A 84 10.53 9.76 5.23
CA GLU A 84 11.23 8.87 6.16
C GLU A 84 10.36 7.69 6.58
N ALA A 85 9.09 7.95 6.92
CA ALA A 85 8.13 6.92 7.28
C ALA A 85 7.84 5.95 6.12
N LEU A 86 7.78 6.44 4.88
CA LEU A 86 7.58 5.59 3.69
C LEU A 86 8.81 4.75 3.35
N THR A 87 10.02 5.24 3.63
CA THR A 87 11.29 4.53 3.34
C THR A 87 11.70 3.51 4.43
N LYS A 88 10.78 3.11 5.31
CA LYS A 88 11.03 2.05 6.30
C LYS A 88 11.10 0.68 5.60
N GLU A 89 11.96 -0.21 6.11
CA GLU A 89 12.16 -1.56 5.54
C GLU A 89 10.87 -2.39 5.44
N ASP A 90 9.92 -2.17 6.35
CA ASP A 90 8.61 -2.83 6.34
C ASP A 90 7.74 -2.46 5.11
N GLN A 91 8.00 -1.29 4.52
CA GLN A 91 7.30 -0.78 3.34
C GLN A 91 8.02 -1.12 2.01
N GLU A 92 9.17 -1.79 2.06
CA GLU A 92 9.97 -2.11 0.87
C GLU A 92 9.25 -3.12 -0.05
N LEU A 93 9.35 -2.90 -1.37
CA LEU A 93 8.95 -3.85 -2.40
C LEU A 93 9.99 -4.95 -2.59
N ARG A 94 9.73 -6.10 -1.94
CA ARG A 94 10.51 -7.33 -2.14
C ARG A 94 10.26 -7.91 -3.53
N ALA A 95 11.34 -8.36 -4.18
CA ALA A 95 11.39 -8.78 -5.57
C ALA A 95 10.45 -9.95 -5.95
N GLY A 96 10.04 -10.76 -4.96
CA GLY A 96 9.18 -11.94 -5.16
C GLY A 96 7.67 -11.70 -5.03
N SER A 97 7.22 -10.48 -4.72
CA SER A 97 5.78 -10.17 -4.60
C SER A 97 5.16 -9.78 -5.94
N LEU A 98 3.86 -10.03 -6.11
CA LEU A 98 3.09 -9.48 -7.23
C LEU A 98 2.72 -8.02 -6.97
N ILE A 99 2.65 -7.23 -8.03
CA ILE A 99 2.28 -5.81 -7.95
C ILE A 99 0.82 -5.66 -7.49
N ALA A 100 -0.07 -6.53 -7.95
CA ALA A 100 -1.50 -6.51 -7.60
C ALA A 100 -1.76 -6.68 -6.08
N GLU A 101 -1.12 -7.66 -5.45
CA GLU A 101 -1.28 -7.93 -4.00
C GLU A 101 -0.91 -6.72 -3.15
N ARG A 102 0.15 -6.03 -3.59
CA ARG A 102 0.66 -4.88 -2.89
C ARG A 102 -0.26 -3.66 -3.04
N ARG A 103 -0.83 -3.46 -4.23
CA ARG A 103 -1.79 -2.37 -4.48
C ARG A 103 -3.04 -2.51 -3.62
N ALA A 104 -3.55 -3.73 -3.48
CA ALA A 104 -4.74 -4.02 -2.68
C ALA A 104 -4.58 -3.61 -1.19
N GLY A 105 -3.34 -3.49 -0.69
CA GLY A 105 -3.05 -3.23 0.72
C GLY A 105 -3.36 -4.46 1.58
N LYS A 106 -2.55 -4.69 2.61
CA LYS A 106 -2.98 -5.60 3.68
C LYS A 106 -4.25 -5.01 4.28
N LYS A 107 -5.38 -5.74 4.20
CA LYS A 107 -6.47 -5.51 5.16
C LYS A 107 -5.86 -5.64 6.55
N PRO A 108 -6.15 -4.75 7.51
CA PRO A 108 -5.79 -5.01 8.89
C PRO A 108 -6.37 -6.38 9.24
N HIS A 109 -5.49 -7.29 9.62
CA HIS A 109 -5.90 -8.54 10.23
C HIS A 109 -6.63 -8.13 11.51
N ALA A 110 -7.96 -8.19 11.49
CA ALA A 110 -8.73 -8.00 12.70
C ALA A 110 -8.16 -8.98 13.75
N PRO A 111 -7.83 -8.53 14.98
CA PRO A 111 -7.59 -9.49 16.04
C PRO A 111 -8.86 -10.34 16.16
N PRO A 112 -8.76 -11.68 16.37
CA PRO A 112 -9.94 -12.48 16.63
C PRO A 112 -10.63 -11.86 17.85
N THR A 113 -11.76 -11.20 17.59
CA THR A 113 -12.63 -10.67 18.63
C THR A 113 -12.94 -11.83 19.56
N ALA A 114 -12.49 -11.70 20.81
CA ALA A 114 -12.75 -12.65 21.86
C ALA A 114 -14.26 -12.96 21.87
N VAL A 115 -14.61 -14.21 21.57
CA VAL A 115 -15.93 -14.75 21.87
C VAL A 115 -16.06 -14.77 23.39
N GLY A 116 -16.72 -13.76 23.93
CA GLY A 116 -16.79 -13.55 25.37
C GLY A 116 -17.95 -12.65 25.74
N SER A 117 -19.17 -13.10 25.48
CA SER A 117 -20.35 -12.74 26.27
C SER A 117 -21.60 -13.44 25.76
N VAL A 118 -22.04 -14.48 26.47
CA VAL A 118 -23.47 -14.75 26.60
C VAL A 118 -23.87 -14.59 28.07
N ARG A 119 -24.48 -13.42 28.27
CA ARG A 119 -25.38 -12.92 29.30
C ARG A 119 -25.81 -13.88 30.42
N ALA A 120 -25.51 -13.46 31.65
CA ALA A 120 -26.45 -13.55 32.76
C ALA A 120 -27.67 -12.64 32.46
N GLY A 121 -28.88 -13.15 32.65
CA GLY A 121 -30.11 -12.38 32.44
C GLY A 121 -31.33 -13.17 32.91
N GLY A 122 -31.92 -12.73 34.02
CA GLY A 122 -32.93 -13.42 34.80
C GLY A 122 -34.21 -13.80 34.05
N GLY A 123 -34.79 -14.91 34.48
CA GLY A 123 -36.15 -15.28 34.15
C GLY A 123 -37.13 -14.47 34.99
N SER A 124 -38.13 -13.91 34.33
CA SER A 124 -39.53 -13.77 34.77
C SER A 124 -40.22 -12.78 33.84
N GLU A 125 -41.15 -13.24 33.02
CA GLU A 125 -42.36 -12.48 32.74
C GLU A 125 -43.39 -13.42 32.07
N GLN A 126 -44.62 -13.24 32.49
CA GLN A 126 -45.79 -14.07 32.26
C GLN A 126 -46.28 -14.06 30.80
N ALA A 127 -46.95 -15.15 30.41
CA ALA A 127 -47.88 -15.14 29.28
C ALA A 127 -49.19 -15.84 29.67
N SER A 128 -50.15 -15.00 30.02
CA SER A 128 -51.59 -15.22 30.05
C SER A 128 -52.09 -15.68 28.66
N ASN A 129 -52.82 -16.80 28.54
CA ASN A 129 -54.11 -16.86 27.80
C ASN A 129 -54.84 -18.23 27.87
N ARG A 130 -56.04 -18.19 28.46
CA ARG A 130 -57.32 -18.83 28.09
C ARG A 130 -57.35 -20.19 27.35
N ARG A 131 -58.04 -21.16 27.98
CA ARG A 131 -59.18 -21.86 27.35
C ARG A 131 -60.36 -21.95 28.33
N ARG A 132 -61.52 -21.47 27.86
CA ARG A 132 -62.89 -21.53 28.44
C ARG A 132 -63.52 -22.93 28.21
N PRO A 133 -64.83 -23.08 28.47
CA PRO A 133 -65.56 -23.05 29.74
C PRO A 133 -66.03 -24.46 30.15
#